data_AF-A0A2D5ZB13-F1
#
_entry.id   AF-A0A2D5ZB13-F1
#
_cell.length_a   1.000
_cell.length_b   1.000
_cell.length_c   1.000
_cell.angle_alpha   90.00
_cell.angle_beta   90.00
_cell.angle_gamma   90.00
#
_symmetry.space_group_name_H-M   'P 1'
#
loop_
_entity.id
_entity.type
_entity.pdbx_description
1 polymer ?
#
loop_
_entity_poly.entity_id
_entity_poly.type
_entity_poly.pdbx_seq_one_letter_code
_entity_poly.pdbx_strand_id
1 'polypeptide(L)'
;MTLAEGTSMIGDAGLALAGIGIGVGLVVAGAAKGIGNIAGKAVESIARQPEAGGRIGTNMIIAAALIEGFTFFALIVAILLNGSVPAAH
;
A
#
# COMPACT_ATOMS: atom_id res chain seq x y z
N MET A 1 41.61 10.03 4.37
CA MET A 1 40.78 8.82 4.44
C MET A 1 40.75 8.37 5.88
N THR A 2 39.82 8.92 6.67
CA THR A 2 39.68 8.59 8.08
C THR A 2 38.83 7.33 8.22
N LEU A 3 39.18 6.47 9.18
CA LEU A 3 38.54 5.17 9.48
C LEU A 3 37.01 5.21 9.68
N ALA A 4 36.38 6.39 9.68
CA ALA A 4 34.93 6.58 9.68
C ALA A 4 34.23 6.19 8.35
N GLU A 5 34.96 6.17 7.23
CA GLU A 5 34.40 5.78 5.92
C GLU A 5 34.37 4.25 5.74
N GLY A 6 34.95 3.47 6.67
CA GLY A 6 35.21 2.04 6.52
C GLY A 6 34.13 1.08 7.05
N THR A 7 32.96 1.56 7.50
CA THR A 7 31.93 0.72 8.13
C THR A 7 30.62 0.59 7.33
N SER A 8 30.33 1.44 6.33
CA SER A 8 28.98 1.54 5.75
C SER A 8 28.68 0.68 4.51
N MET A 9 29.63 -0.07 3.96
CA MET A 9 29.49 -0.61 2.59
C MET A 9 28.94 -2.04 2.47
N ILE A 10 28.43 -2.65 3.55
CA ILE A 10 27.75 -3.96 3.52
C ILE A 10 26.27 -3.90 4.02
N GLY A 11 25.76 -2.76 4.51
CA GLY A 11 24.45 -2.73 5.23
C GLY A 11 23.30 -1.92 4.61
N ASP A 12 23.57 -0.83 3.89
CA ASP A 12 22.56 0.21 3.66
C ASP A 12 21.55 -0.12 2.56
N ALA A 13 22.01 -0.69 1.44
CA ALA A 13 21.12 -1.07 0.34
C ALA A 13 20.18 -2.22 0.72
N GLY A 14 20.70 -3.24 1.43
CA GLY A 14 19.91 -4.36 1.91
C GLY A 14 18.83 -3.93 2.91
N LEU A 15 19.17 -3.03 3.83
CA LEU A 15 18.22 -2.48 4.79
C LEU A 15 17.19 -1.56 4.11
N ALA A 16 17.60 -0.76 3.12
CA ALA A 16 16.69 0.08 2.34
C ALA A 16 15.66 -0.77 1.57
N LEU A 17 16.10 -1.83 0.89
CA LEU A 17 15.21 -2.75 0.17
C LEU A 17 14.26 -3.50 1.12
N ALA A 18 14.76 -3.94 2.28
CA ALA A 18 13.92 -4.55 3.31
C ALA A 18 12.86 -3.56 3.83
N GLY A 19 13.24 -2.30 4.08
CA GLY A 19 12.34 -1.24 4.49
C GLY A 19 11.24 -0.94 3.45
N ILE A 20 11.60 -0.89 2.17
CA ILE A 20 10.65 -0.73 1.07
C ILE A 20 9.68 -1.92 1.03
N GLY A 21 10.18 -3.15 1.10
CA GLY A 21 9.36 -4.36 1.09
C GLY A 21 8.36 -4.43 2.25
N ILE A 22 8.80 -4.10 3.46
CA ILE A 22 7.94 -4.00 4.64
C ILE A 22 6.90 -2.89 4.46
N GLY A 23 7.31 -1.71 3.99
CA GLY A 23 6.42 -0.58 3.74
C GLY A 23 5.31 -0.91 2.75
N VAL A 24 5.65 -1.53 1.62
CA VAL A 24 4.67 -2.01 0.63
C VAL A 24 3.73 -3.04 1.24
N GLY A 25 4.27 -4.01 1.99
CA GLY A 25 3.46 -5.02 2.67
C GLY A 25 2.42 -4.43 3.62
N LEU A 26 2.80 -3.41 4.40
CA LEU A 26 1.90 -2.71 5.31
C LEU A 26 0.82 -1.91 4.57
N VAL A 27 1.19 -1.24 3.48
CA VAL A 27 0.22 -0.51 2.63
C VAL A 27 -0.82 -1.48 2.06
N VAL A 28 -0.39 -2.60 1.48
CA VAL A 28 -1.28 -3.62 0.91
C VAL A 28 -2.19 -4.24 1.98
N ALA A 29 -1.64 -4.55 3.16
CA ALA A 29 -2.43 -5.08 4.27
C ALA A 29 -3.51 -4.09 4.75
N GLY A 30 -3.17 -2.80 4.84
CA GLY A 30 -4.12 -1.74 5.18
C GLY A 30 -5.23 -1.59 4.14
N ALA A 31 -4.87 -1.58 2.85
CA ALA A 31 -5.81 -1.49 1.74
C ALA A 31 -6.78 -2.69 1.72
N ALA A 32 -6.25 -3.91 1.83
CA ALA A 32 -7.05 -5.13 1.86
C ALA A 32 -8.07 -5.13 3.01
N LYS A 33 -7.66 -4.70 4.21
CA LYS A 33 -8.56 -4.56 5.36
C LYS A 33 -9.65 -3.50 5.11
N GLY A 34 -9.27 -2.34 4.57
CA GLY A 34 -10.19 -1.24 4.28
C GLY A 34 -11.26 -1.63 3.26
N ILE A 35 -10.84 -2.13 2.11
CA ILE A 35 -11.74 -2.56 1.03
C ILE A 35 -12.61 -3.74 1.49
N GLY A 36 -12.04 -4.74 2.16
CA GLY A 36 -12.77 -5.89 2.66
C GLY A 36 -13.89 -5.51 3.64
N ASN A 37 -13.63 -4.58 4.55
CA ASN A 37 -14.65 -4.08 5.49
C ASN A 37 -15.77 -3.33 4.76
N ILE A 38 -15.43 -2.44 3.83
CA ILE A 38 -16.41 -1.67 3.06
C ILE A 38 -17.27 -2.59 2.19
N ALA A 39 -16.64 -3.55 1.49
CA ALA A 39 -17.34 -4.52 0.65
C ALA A 39 -18.26 -5.42 1.48
N GLY A 40 -17.79 -5.95 2.61
CA GLY A 40 -18.59 -6.78 3.51
C GLY A 40 -19.83 -6.03 4.03
N LYS A 41 -19.66 -4.78 4.47
CA LYS A 41 -20.77 -3.94 4.93
C LYS A 41 -21.73 -3.57 3.81
N ALA A 42 -21.22 -3.29 2.61
CA ALA A 42 -22.07 -3.02 1.45
C ALA A 42 -22.95 -4.23 1.13
N VAL A 43 -22.38 -5.45 1.05
CA VAL A 43 -23.16 -6.67 0.77
C VAL A 43 -24.21 -6.93 1.85
N GLU A 44 -23.87 -6.82 3.14
CA GLU A 44 -24.84 -6.92 4.23
C GLU A 44 -25.98 -5.89 4.12
N SER A 45 -25.65 -4.64 3.79
CA SER A 45 -26.64 -3.57 3.64
C SER A 45 -27.54 -3.78 2.43
N ILE A 46 -26.99 -4.24 1.30
CA ILE A 46 -27.76 -4.57 0.08
C ILE A 46 -28.70 -5.74 0.36
N ALA A 47 -28.26 -6.77 1.10
CA ALA A 47 -29.10 -7.89 1.47
C ALA A 47 -30.29 -7.46 2.37
N ARG A 48 -30.10 -6.47 3.24
CA ARG A 48 -31.15 -5.92 4.10
C ARG A 48 -32.10 -4.98 3.37
N GLN A 49 -31.62 -4.25 2.36
CA GLN A 49 -32.39 -3.28 1.58
C GLN A 49 -32.04 -3.38 0.09
N PRO A 50 -32.63 -4.35 -0.63
CA PRO A 50 -32.33 -4.58 -2.05
C PRO A 50 -32.63 -3.37 -2.93
N GLU A 51 -33.66 -2.58 -2.59
CA GLU A 51 -34.08 -1.40 -3.36
C GLU A 51 -33.01 -0.29 -3.32
N ALA A 52 -32.21 -0.23 -2.26
CA ALA A 52 -31.10 0.71 -2.13
C ALA A 52 -29.80 0.19 -2.79
N GLY A 53 -29.83 -1.01 -3.39
CA GLY A 53 -28.64 -1.75 -3.80
C GLY A 53 -27.71 -0.98 -4.74
N GLY A 54 -28.27 -0.34 -5.77
CA GLY A 54 -27.49 0.44 -6.74
C GLY A 54 -26.76 1.64 -6.10
N ARG A 55 -27.42 2.35 -5.17
CA ARG A 55 -26.82 3.49 -4.46
C ARG A 55 -25.71 3.04 -3.50
N ILE A 56 -25.96 1.96 -2.76
CA ILE A 56 -24.95 1.38 -1.84
C ILE A 56 -23.72 0.90 -2.63
N GLY A 57 -23.94 0.18 -3.74
CA GLY A 57 -22.87 -0.29 -4.61
C GLY A 57 -22.05 0.85 -5.21
N THR A 58 -22.71 1.92 -5.67
CA THR A 58 -22.00 3.11 -6.19
C THR A 58 -21.13 3.75 -5.12
N ASN A 59 -21.65 3.96 -3.92
CA ASN A 59 -20.89 4.54 -2.81
C ASN A 59 -19.72 3.62 -2.38
N MET A 60 -19.93 2.30 -2.39
CA MET A 60 -18.90 1.29 -2.12
C MET A 60 -17.75 1.41 -3.13
N ILE A 61 -18.04 1.51 -4.43
CA ILE A 61 -17.03 1.64 -5.48
C ILE A 61 -16.26 2.96 -5.36
N ILE A 62 -16.95 4.08 -5.05
CA ILE A 62 -16.28 5.37 -4.82
C ILE A 62 -15.31 5.26 -3.65
N ALA A 63 -15.73 4.67 -2.53
CA ALA A 63 -14.87 4.50 -1.37
C ALA A 63 -13.69 3.54 -1.66
N ALA A 64 -13.94 2.45 -2.39
CA ALA A 64 -12.88 1.54 -2.84
C ALA A 64 -11.88 2.26 -3.77
N ALA A 65 -12.34 3.09 -4.70
CA ALA A 65 -11.49 3.86 -5.60
C ALA A 65 -10.61 4.87 -4.85
N LEU A 66 -11.11 5.48 -3.77
CA LEU A 66 -10.29 6.35 -2.91
C LEU A 66 -9.18 5.56 -2.21
N ILE A 67 -9.49 4.38 -1.64
CA ILE A 67 -8.49 3.52 -1.01
C ILE A 67 -7.45 3.07 -2.03
N GLU A 68 -7.88 2.61 -3.20
CA GLU A 68 -7.00 2.20 -4.29
C GLU A 68 -6.13 3.37 -4.77
N GLY A 69 -6.66 4.58 -4.87
CA GLY A 69 -5.90 5.78 -5.23
C GLY A 69 -4.73 6.04 -4.28
N PHE A 70 -4.96 5.99 -2.96
CA PHE A 70 -3.89 6.14 -1.97
C PHE A 70 -2.91 4.96 -1.97
N THR A 71 -3.42 3.75 -2.16
CA THR A 71 -2.60 2.52 -2.22
C THR A 71 -1.66 2.55 -3.42
N PHE A 72 -2.17 2.96 -4.58
CA PHE A 72 -1.39 3.09 -5.81
C PHE A 72 -0.37 4.23 -5.72
N PHE A 73 -0.74 5.36 -5.11
CA PHE A 73 0.21 6.44 -4.84
C PHE A 73 1.39 5.95 -3.98
N ALA A 74 1.11 5.22 -2.89
CA ALA A 74 2.15 4.67 -2.04
C ALA A 74 3.02 3.63 -2.76
N LEU A 75 2.43 2.81 -3.64
CA LEU A 75 3.18 1.87 -4.48
C LEU A 75 4.12 2.60 -5.45
N ILE A 76 3.68 3.70 -6.07
CA ILE A 76 4.54 4.53 -6.93
C ILE A 76 5.72 5.06 -6.13
N VAL A 77 5.50 5.60 -4.93
CA VAL A 77 6.59 6.08 -4.06
C VAL A 77 7.57 4.94 -3.75
N ALA A 78 7.08 3.75 -3.43
CA ALA A 78 7.94 2.58 -3.17
C ALA A 78 8.78 2.19 -4.40
N ILE A 79 8.20 2.23 -5.60
CA ILE A 79 8.93 1.96 -6.86
C ILE A 79 10.01 3.02 -7.11
N LEU A 80 9.71 4.29 -6.88
CA LEU A 80 10.67 5.40 -7.03
C LEU A 80 11.82 5.29 -6.03
N LEU A 81 11.52 4.93 -4.77
CA LEU A 81 12.53 4.70 -3.75
C LEU A 81 13.42 3.51 -4.10
N ASN A 82 12.84 2.43 -4.63
CA ASN A 82 13.61 1.26 -5.09
C ASN A 82 14.60 1.62 -6.20
N GLY A 83 14.21 2.45 -7.17
CA GLY A 83 15.10 2.93 -8.22
C GLY A 83 16.20 3.90 -7.74
N SER A 84 16.05 4.45 -6.53
CA SER A 84 17.02 5.35 -5.90
C SER A 84 18.04 4.62 -5.03
N VAL A 85 17.83 3.32 -4.75
CA VAL A 85 18.80 2.51 -4.00
C VAL A 85 19.99 2.19 -4.91
N PRO A 86 21.23 2.58 -4.53
CA PRO A 86 22.42 2.28 -5.33
C PRO A 86 22.53 0.77 -5.58
N ALA A 87 22.75 0.37 -6.83
CA ALA A 87 23.01 -1.03 -7.15
C ALA A 87 24.23 -1.49 -6.33
N ALA A 88 24.07 -2.56 -5.57
CA ALA A 88 25.20 -3.22 -4.91
C ALA A 88 26.15 -3.69 -6.02
N HIS A 89 27.27 -2.98 -6.18
CA HIS A 89 28.40 -3.43 -6.99
C HIS A 89 29.17 -4.50 -6.22
#